data_AF-A0A955HBQ0-F1
#
_entry.id   AF-A0A955HBQ0-F1
#
_cell.length_a   1.000
_cell.length_b   1.000
_cell.length_c   1.000
_cell.angle_alpha   90.00
_cell.angle_beta   90.00
_cell.angle_gamma   90.00
#
_symmetry.space_group_name_H-M   'P 1'
#
loop_
_entity.id
_entity.type
_entity.pdbx_description
1 polymer ?
#
loop_
_entity_poly.entity_id
_entity_poly.type
_entity_poly.pdbx_seq_one_letter_code
_entity_poly.pdbx_strand_id
1 'polypeptide(L)'
;MLDRSDSSVQLFSYADDQPNEVRGSLIPDLNSRKKSRRAGRGMTRNALKLTSAAMVTGLLVLLGVSGYGAVTSSGLVAAPVVTIVDPYTKTETVLEYGPQDYLSNLALFEDTRDAFIEEGVTFIDIDLNHRQLKFFYNGVLLQSAEILAVPDDESWWKTPSGLYEVTSKREIGFNNSTQTYLPWQIVFQGNLMIHGLPYNQTDKELEQSVAGAGVQLESKAAELLFKRVKAGMPVLVHDVKRPVDEFVYEPKAPTVGARQYFIADIDNGTILASSDAYGVEPIASLTKLMTAVVASEEMNLDDRVRISSPSFVSSLIPRLSERNSVSMYSLLQLLLVESSNEAAETIAGEMGRDDFIAAMNHKAEQLGLQDTVFTDPSGLDDGNVSSAEDLYRLAKYIYEDKRFIFEITANETLDSVYVGGEFGGLVNFNEIDDMDSFVGGKVGETRAAGQTSISLHKIKIKDHERVLVVILLGSASRTDDIAALLLHIQNQFGS
;
A
#
# COMPACT_ATOMS: atom_id res chain seq x y z
N MET A 1 56.60 19.36 -32.65
CA MET A 1 57.06 17.97 -32.44
C MET A 1 56.45 17.55 -31.10
N LEU A 2 55.52 16.59 -31.00
CA LEU A 2 55.46 15.25 -31.66
C LEU A 2 56.70 14.43 -31.27
N ASP A 3 56.66 13.17 -30.85
CA ASP A 3 55.66 12.09 -30.91
C ASP A 3 56.04 11.05 -29.80
N ARG A 4 55.21 10.23 -29.12
CA ARG A 4 53.80 9.78 -29.24
C ARG A 4 53.14 9.54 -27.85
N SER A 5 51.89 9.06 -27.88
CA SER A 5 51.15 8.36 -26.80
C SER A 5 51.75 7.00 -26.40
N ASP A 6 51.43 6.54 -25.19
CA ASP A 6 51.17 5.11 -24.93
C ASP A 6 49.90 4.98 -24.06
N SER A 7 49.09 3.94 -24.29
CA SER A 7 47.69 3.88 -23.82
C SER A 7 47.34 2.54 -23.18
N SER A 8 47.52 2.44 -21.87
CA SER A 8 47.17 1.25 -21.08
C SER A 8 45.66 1.20 -20.82
N VAL A 9 44.92 0.51 -21.69
CA VAL A 9 43.51 0.14 -21.42
C VAL A 9 43.48 -0.90 -20.31
N GLN A 10 43.04 -0.51 -19.11
CA GLN A 10 42.68 -1.48 -18.07
C GLN A 10 41.30 -2.07 -18.39
N LEU A 11 41.29 -3.34 -18.79
CA LEU A 11 40.07 -4.14 -18.83
C LEU A 11 39.75 -4.59 -17.41
N PHE A 12 38.81 -3.92 -16.76
CA PHE A 12 38.26 -4.35 -15.48
C PHE A 12 37.45 -5.64 -15.70
N SER A 13 37.65 -6.62 -14.83
CA SER A 13 36.94 -7.90 -14.89
C SER A 13 35.70 -7.84 -13.99
N TYR A 14 34.59 -8.44 -14.45
CA TYR A 14 33.35 -8.54 -13.66
C TYR A 14 33.48 -9.46 -12.41
N ALA A 15 34.67 -9.97 -12.10
CA ALA A 15 34.93 -10.83 -10.94
C ALA A 15 35.47 -10.07 -9.71
N ASP A 16 35.91 -8.82 -9.87
CA ASP A 16 36.58 -8.06 -8.80
C ASP A 16 35.63 -7.19 -7.95
N ASP A 17 34.36 -7.02 -8.37
CA ASP A 17 33.32 -6.23 -7.68
C ASP A 17 32.55 -7.02 -6.59
N GLN A 18 33.19 -7.99 -5.93
CA GLN A 18 32.61 -8.70 -4.77
C GLN A 18 33.10 -8.07 -3.44
N PRO A 19 32.25 -7.36 -2.69
CA PRO A 19 32.68 -6.68 -1.47
C PRO A 19 33.00 -7.67 -0.33
N ASN A 20 34.20 -7.54 0.24
CA ASN A 20 34.59 -8.27 1.45
C ASN A 20 33.95 -7.63 2.70
N GLU A 21 32.67 -7.88 2.95
CA GLU A 21 32.00 -7.44 4.18
C GLU A 21 32.38 -8.30 5.39
N VAL A 22 33.10 -7.69 6.34
CA VAL A 22 33.29 -8.26 7.67
C VAL A 22 32.02 -8.03 8.49
N ARG A 23 31.12 -9.02 8.49
CA ARG A 23 29.80 -8.94 9.13
C ARG A 23 29.90 -8.78 10.66
N GLY A 24 29.58 -7.59 11.15
CA GLY A 24 29.38 -7.30 12.57
C GLY A 24 27.97 -7.67 13.04
N SER A 25 27.85 -8.20 14.26
CA SER A 25 26.56 -8.50 14.89
C SER A 25 25.92 -7.23 15.45
N LEU A 26 24.68 -6.91 15.04
CA LEU A 26 23.97 -5.68 15.41
C LEU A 26 22.73 -5.90 16.31
N ILE A 27 22.65 -7.03 17.04
CA ILE A 27 21.59 -7.27 18.04
C ILE A 27 22.20 -7.69 19.40
N PRO A 28 21.89 -6.99 20.51
CA PRO A 28 22.14 -7.46 21.88
C PRO A 28 21.12 -8.55 22.30
N ASP A 29 21.55 -9.52 23.12
CA ASP A 29 20.72 -10.67 23.55
C ASP A 29 19.43 -10.25 24.28
N LEU A 30 18.28 -10.56 23.65
CA LEU A 30 16.93 -10.19 24.11
C LEU A 30 16.36 -11.10 25.22
N ASN A 31 17.09 -12.12 25.70
CA ASN A 31 16.60 -13.13 26.68
C ASN A 31 16.34 -12.61 28.13
N SER A 32 15.94 -11.34 28.34
CA SER A 32 15.92 -10.74 29.68
C SER A 32 14.73 -9.84 30.08
N ARG A 33 13.47 -10.14 29.70
CA ARG A 33 12.29 -9.56 30.41
C ARG A 33 11.06 -10.47 30.62
N LYS A 34 11.06 -11.10 31.80
CA LYS A 34 9.93 -11.34 32.73
C LYS A 34 8.57 -11.85 32.19
N LYS A 35 8.30 -13.11 32.51
CA LYS A 35 6.96 -13.73 32.60
C LYS A 35 5.98 -12.88 33.45
N SER A 36 4.76 -12.69 32.94
CA SER A 36 3.56 -12.32 33.73
C SER A 36 2.60 -13.51 33.85
N ARG A 37 1.60 -13.47 34.76
CA ARG A 37 0.86 -14.67 35.20
C ARG A 37 -0.60 -14.70 34.76
N ARG A 38 -1.02 -15.87 34.26
CA ARG A 38 -2.38 -16.19 33.80
C ARG A 38 -3.35 -16.45 34.97
N ALA A 39 -4.49 -15.75 35.00
CA ALA A 39 -5.70 -16.05 35.77
C ALA A 39 -6.89 -15.25 35.18
N GLY A 40 -8.16 -15.68 35.23
CA GLY A 40 -8.66 -16.99 35.66
C GLY A 40 -10.17 -17.05 35.89
N ARG A 41 -10.95 -17.42 34.85
CA ARG A 41 -12.40 -17.75 34.85
C ARG A 41 -13.42 -16.67 35.27
N GLY A 42 -14.38 -16.42 34.38
CA GLY A 42 -15.71 -15.92 34.69
C GLY A 42 -16.69 -16.39 33.61
N MET A 43 -17.80 -17.05 33.97
CA MET A 43 -18.79 -17.58 33.02
C MET A 43 -20.19 -17.20 33.48
N THR A 44 -20.93 -16.46 32.67
CA THR A 44 -22.39 -16.30 32.80
C THR A 44 -23.04 -16.31 31.42
N ARG A 45 -24.32 -16.72 31.37
CA ARG A 45 -25.17 -16.69 30.18
C ARG A 45 -26.19 -15.56 30.31
N ASN A 46 -26.50 -14.91 29.20
CA ASN A 46 -27.82 -14.33 28.90
C ASN A 46 -27.85 -14.12 27.37
N ALA A 47 -28.77 -14.72 26.61
CA ALA A 47 -30.23 -14.53 26.56
C ALA A 47 -30.58 -13.71 25.32
N LEU A 48 -30.56 -14.39 24.17
CA LEU A 48 -30.79 -13.84 22.84
C LEU A 48 -32.20 -13.22 22.71
N LYS A 49 -32.30 -12.03 22.15
CA LYS A 49 -33.57 -11.45 21.64
C LYS A 49 -33.38 -11.12 20.16
N LEU A 50 -34.14 -11.80 19.29
CA LEU A 50 -34.15 -11.47 17.86
C LEU A 50 -35.17 -10.36 17.59
N THR A 51 -34.69 -9.29 16.97
CA THR A 51 -35.43 -8.40 16.06
C THR A 51 -34.41 -8.00 14.97
N SER A 52 -34.39 -8.67 13.82
CA SER A 52 -35.10 -8.24 12.60
C SER A 52 -34.79 -6.77 12.23
N ALA A 53 -34.14 -6.46 11.11
CA ALA A 53 -33.85 -7.30 9.93
C ALA A 53 -32.50 -6.98 9.26
N ALA A 54 -31.77 -8.03 8.87
CA ALA A 54 -30.67 -7.91 7.93
C ALA A 54 -31.22 -7.91 6.50
N MET A 55 -30.94 -6.87 5.72
CA MET A 55 -31.27 -6.84 4.29
C MET A 55 -30.13 -7.52 3.52
N VAL A 56 -30.16 -8.85 3.46
CA VAL A 56 -29.19 -9.62 2.66
C VAL A 56 -29.54 -9.49 1.18
N THR A 57 -29.08 -8.42 0.55
CA THR A 57 -29.12 -8.23 -0.91
C THR A 57 -28.06 -9.11 -1.56
N GLY A 58 -28.42 -10.35 -1.89
CA GLY A 58 -27.61 -11.19 -2.76
C GLY A 58 -27.47 -10.54 -4.14
N LEU A 59 -26.23 -10.19 -4.51
CA LEU A 59 -25.90 -9.64 -5.82
C LEU A 59 -25.64 -10.80 -6.79
N LEU A 60 -26.62 -11.13 -7.64
CA LEU A 60 -26.44 -12.10 -8.72
C LEU A 60 -25.70 -11.44 -9.89
N VAL A 61 -24.37 -11.42 -9.82
CA VAL A 61 -23.54 -10.92 -10.93
C VAL A 61 -23.58 -11.90 -12.09
N LEU A 62 -23.70 -11.38 -13.31
CA LEU A 62 -23.34 -12.12 -14.52
C LEU A 62 -21.90 -11.75 -14.87
N LEU A 63 -21.01 -12.74 -14.87
CA LEU A 63 -19.66 -12.58 -15.37
C LEU A 63 -19.62 -12.91 -16.86
N GLY A 64 -19.08 -12.00 -17.66
CA GLY A 64 -18.77 -12.23 -19.06
C GLY A 64 -17.26 -12.17 -19.27
N VAL A 65 -16.66 -13.27 -19.73
CA VAL A 65 -15.27 -13.27 -20.21
C VAL A 65 -15.29 -13.14 -21.73
N SER A 66 -14.59 -12.14 -22.28
CA SER A 66 -14.64 -11.86 -23.72
C SER A 66 -13.29 -12.03 -24.41
N GLY A 67 -13.06 -13.24 -24.94
CA GLY A 67 -12.19 -13.46 -26.11
C GLY A 67 -10.74 -13.86 -25.86
N TYR A 68 -10.48 -15.16 -25.71
CA TYR A 68 -9.17 -15.72 -26.03
C TYR A 68 -8.91 -15.66 -27.54
N GLY A 69 -7.89 -14.91 -27.99
CA GLY A 69 -7.31 -15.13 -29.33
C GLY A 69 -6.97 -13.91 -30.18
N ALA A 70 -6.17 -12.97 -29.67
CA ALA A 70 -5.38 -12.08 -30.53
C ALA A 70 -3.92 -12.07 -30.06
N VAL A 71 -3.01 -12.62 -30.89
CA VAL A 71 -1.56 -12.44 -30.66
C VAL A 71 -1.20 -11.04 -31.14
N THR A 72 -1.00 -10.12 -30.20
CA THR A 72 -0.46 -8.80 -30.48
C THR A 72 1.00 -8.92 -30.91
N SER A 73 1.52 -7.94 -31.65
CA SER A 73 2.86 -7.99 -32.25
C SER A 73 4.02 -7.97 -31.24
N SER A 74 3.75 -7.86 -29.94
CA SER A 74 4.71 -7.99 -28.84
C SER A 74 4.86 -9.43 -28.32
N GLY A 75 3.99 -10.37 -28.73
CA GLY A 75 4.07 -11.77 -28.32
C GLY A 75 3.54 -12.07 -26.91
N LEU A 76 2.93 -11.09 -26.24
CA LEU A 76 2.17 -11.28 -25.01
C LEU A 76 0.84 -11.98 -25.33
N VAL A 77 0.38 -12.84 -24.43
CA VAL A 77 -0.99 -13.37 -24.46
C VAL A 77 -1.91 -12.27 -23.95
N ALA A 78 -2.98 -11.95 -24.69
CA ALA A 78 -3.98 -11.01 -24.21
C ALA A 78 -4.61 -11.55 -22.91
N ALA A 79 -4.61 -10.74 -21.85
CA ALA A 79 -5.23 -11.08 -20.57
C ALA A 79 -6.75 -11.29 -20.75
N PRO A 80 -7.38 -12.16 -19.93
CA PRO A 80 -8.82 -12.36 -20.01
C PRO A 80 -9.56 -11.09 -19.59
N VAL A 81 -10.26 -10.44 -20.52
CA VAL A 81 -11.18 -9.35 -20.21
C VAL A 81 -12.40 -9.95 -19.54
N VAL A 82 -12.44 -9.87 -18.22
CA VAL A 82 -13.54 -10.35 -17.39
C VAL A 82 -14.40 -9.17 -17.00
N THR A 83 -15.72 -9.28 -17.17
CA THR A 83 -16.66 -8.18 -16.98
C THR A 83 -17.70 -8.56 -15.92
N ILE A 84 -17.73 -7.80 -14.83
CA ILE A 84 -18.82 -7.79 -13.85
C ILE A 84 -19.99 -7.01 -14.44
N VAL A 85 -21.16 -7.64 -14.55
CA VAL A 85 -22.41 -6.96 -14.88
C VAL A 85 -23.28 -6.82 -13.63
N ASP A 86 -23.57 -5.58 -13.22
CA ASP A 86 -24.51 -5.30 -12.15
C ASP A 86 -25.92 -5.78 -12.54
N PRO A 87 -26.57 -6.68 -11.77
CA PRO A 87 -27.89 -7.20 -12.09
C PRO A 87 -28.99 -6.14 -12.14
N TYR A 88 -28.87 -5.05 -11.39
CA TYR A 88 -29.86 -4.00 -11.24
C TYR A 88 -29.59 -2.80 -12.16
N THR A 89 -28.36 -2.26 -12.17
CA THR A 89 -28.05 -1.07 -12.98
C THR A 89 -27.67 -1.39 -14.43
N LYS A 90 -27.25 -2.63 -14.72
CA LYS A 90 -26.64 -3.05 -15.99
C LYS A 90 -25.35 -2.29 -16.35
N THR A 91 -24.68 -1.73 -15.35
CA THR A 91 -23.31 -1.24 -15.50
C THR A 91 -22.37 -2.43 -15.73
N GLU A 92 -21.49 -2.30 -16.71
CA GLU A 92 -20.43 -3.27 -17.03
C GLU A 92 -19.10 -2.74 -16.50
N THR A 93 -18.47 -3.47 -15.57
CA THR A 93 -17.17 -3.13 -14.98
C THR A 93 -16.16 -4.20 -15.37
N VAL A 94 -15.10 -3.82 -16.07
CA VAL A 94 -14.00 -4.73 -16.43
C VAL A 94 -13.10 -4.95 -15.20
N LEU A 95 -12.68 -6.19 -14.96
CA LEU A 95 -11.62 -6.51 -14.01
C LEU A 95 -10.29 -6.02 -14.59
N GLU A 96 -9.69 -5.00 -13.97
CA GLU A 96 -8.33 -4.57 -14.28
C GLU A 96 -7.32 -5.24 -13.34
N TYR A 97 -6.04 -5.26 -13.73
CA TYR A 97 -4.99 -5.72 -12.83
C TYR A 97 -4.71 -4.72 -11.71
N GLY A 98 -4.61 -5.24 -10.48
CA GLY A 98 -4.41 -4.48 -9.25
C GLY A 98 -5.33 -4.95 -8.11
N PRO A 99 -5.32 -4.22 -6.98
CA PRO A 99 -6.30 -4.37 -5.91
C PRO A 99 -7.71 -4.11 -6.43
N GLN A 100 -8.66 -4.97 -6.08
CA GLN A 100 -10.05 -4.91 -6.55
C GLN A 100 -11.00 -5.20 -5.39
N ASP A 101 -11.58 -4.14 -4.82
CA ASP A 101 -12.26 -4.15 -3.52
C ASP A 101 -13.45 -5.13 -3.47
N TYR A 102 -14.14 -5.33 -4.60
CA TYR A 102 -15.27 -6.28 -4.69
C TYR A 102 -14.85 -7.76 -4.62
N LEU A 103 -13.58 -8.13 -4.86
CA LEU A 103 -13.09 -9.50 -4.66
C LEU A 103 -12.92 -9.86 -3.19
N SER A 104 -13.06 -8.89 -2.28
CA SER A 104 -13.21 -9.17 -0.84
C SER A 104 -14.58 -9.78 -0.50
N ASN A 105 -15.54 -9.76 -1.45
CA ASN A 105 -16.79 -10.50 -1.34
C ASN A 105 -16.55 -11.93 -1.83
N LEU A 106 -16.60 -12.90 -0.92
CA LEU A 106 -16.34 -14.31 -1.21
C LEU A 106 -17.14 -14.81 -2.42
N ALA A 107 -18.43 -14.45 -2.55
CA ALA A 107 -19.24 -14.90 -3.68
C ALA A 107 -18.71 -14.39 -5.03
N LEU A 108 -18.31 -13.11 -5.11
CA LEU A 108 -17.76 -12.54 -6.35
C LEU A 108 -16.39 -13.11 -6.69
N PHE A 109 -15.57 -13.44 -5.68
CA PHE A 109 -14.32 -14.16 -5.88
C PHE A 109 -14.54 -15.60 -6.36
N GLU A 110 -15.48 -16.34 -5.76
CA GLU A 110 -15.82 -17.71 -6.18
C GLU A 110 -16.39 -17.74 -7.60
N ASP A 111 -17.33 -16.85 -7.92
CA ASP A 111 -17.89 -16.69 -9.27
C ASP A 111 -16.75 -16.37 -10.28
N THR A 112 -15.81 -15.48 -9.93
CA THR A 112 -14.67 -15.10 -10.78
C THR A 112 -13.72 -16.28 -11.01
N ARG A 113 -13.36 -17.01 -9.94
CA ARG A 113 -12.55 -18.23 -10.01
C ARG A 113 -13.20 -19.27 -10.91
N ASP A 114 -14.51 -19.47 -10.79
CA ASP A 114 -15.22 -20.52 -11.52
C ASP A 114 -15.40 -20.14 -13.01
N ALA A 115 -15.59 -18.84 -13.33
CA ALA A 115 -15.52 -18.35 -14.71
C ALA A 115 -14.12 -18.56 -15.36
N PHE A 116 -13.04 -18.36 -14.60
CA PHE A 116 -11.68 -18.67 -15.07
C PHE A 116 -11.47 -20.18 -15.32
N ILE A 117 -12.15 -21.04 -14.55
CA ILE A 117 -12.12 -22.50 -14.73
C ILE A 117 -12.90 -22.91 -15.99
N GLU A 118 -14.10 -22.36 -16.22
CA GLU A 118 -14.94 -22.68 -17.38
C GLU A 118 -14.31 -22.26 -18.72
N GLU A 119 -13.72 -21.06 -18.78
CA GLU A 119 -12.99 -20.56 -19.96
C GLU A 119 -11.61 -21.22 -20.17
N GLY A 120 -11.18 -22.10 -19.25
CA GLY A 120 -9.89 -22.78 -19.37
C GLY A 120 -8.69 -21.86 -19.20
N VAL A 121 -8.76 -20.86 -18.32
CA VAL A 121 -7.63 -20.01 -17.96
C VAL A 121 -6.55 -20.84 -17.23
N THR A 122 -5.29 -20.43 -17.35
CA THR A 122 -4.19 -20.91 -16.49
C THR A 122 -3.83 -19.80 -15.50
N PHE A 123 -4.06 -20.03 -14.21
CA PHE A 123 -3.98 -18.98 -13.18
C PHE A 123 -3.62 -19.54 -11.79
N ILE A 124 -3.28 -18.63 -10.88
CA ILE A 124 -3.13 -18.87 -9.44
C ILE A 124 -4.39 -18.35 -8.73
N ASP A 125 -4.91 -19.12 -7.78
CA ASP A 125 -6.00 -18.75 -6.86
C ASP A 125 -5.40 -18.72 -5.44
N ILE A 126 -5.55 -17.61 -4.73
CA ILE A 126 -5.01 -17.38 -3.39
C ILE A 126 -6.15 -16.95 -2.47
N ASP A 127 -6.51 -17.83 -1.53
CA ASP A 127 -7.48 -17.57 -0.49
C ASP A 127 -6.73 -17.38 0.84
N LEU A 128 -6.50 -16.12 1.23
CA LEU A 128 -5.72 -15.77 2.41
C LEU A 128 -6.48 -16.12 3.71
N ASN A 129 -7.82 -15.99 3.67
CA ASN A 129 -8.73 -16.33 4.76
C ASN A 129 -8.71 -17.83 5.10
N HIS A 130 -8.89 -18.70 4.10
CA HIS A 130 -8.82 -20.15 4.27
C HIS A 130 -7.39 -20.71 4.19
N ARG A 131 -6.38 -19.85 4.00
CA ARG A 131 -4.95 -20.19 3.87
C ARG A 131 -4.68 -21.29 2.84
N GLN A 132 -5.25 -21.13 1.64
CA GLN A 132 -5.03 -22.04 0.52
C GLN A 132 -4.54 -21.29 -0.72
N LEU A 133 -3.52 -21.84 -1.37
CA LEU A 133 -3.10 -21.46 -2.71
C LEU A 133 -3.37 -22.63 -3.67
N LYS A 134 -4.04 -22.34 -4.78
CA LYS A 134 -4.37 -23.28 -5.85
C LYS A 134 -3.71 -22.83 -7.15
N PHE A 135 -3.35 -23.79 -8.01
CA PHE A 135 -2.87 -23.51 -9.36
C PHE A 135 -3.63 -24.34 -10.38
N PHE A 136 -4.26 -23.65 -11.32
CA PHE A 136 -5.06 -24.21 -12.40
C PHE A 136 -4.30 -24.09 -13.72
N TYR A 137 -4.33 -25.15 -14.52
CA TYR A 137 -3.79 -25.18 -15.87
C TYR A 137 -4.87 -25.61 -16.84
N ASN A 138 -5.22 -24.72 -17.77
CA ASN A 138 -6.36 -24.85 -18.67
C ASN A 138 -7.65 -25.26 -17.92
N GLY A 139 -7.99 -24.54 -16.85
CA GLY A 139 -9.12 -24.83 -15.96
C GLY A 139 -8.95 -26.04 -15.03
N VAL A 140 -7.91 -26.86 -15.19
CA VAL A 140 -7.69 -28.08 -14.38
C VAL A 140 -6.79 -27.79 -13.18
N LEU A 141 -7.26 -28.06 -11.96
CA LEU A 141 -6.46 -27.96 -10.74
C LEU A 141 -5.27 -28.93 -10.75
N LEU A 142 -4.04 -28.42 -10.75
CA LEU A 142 -2.80 -29.23 -10.76
C LEU A 142 -1.98 -29.16 -9.46
N GLN A 143 -2.29 -28.22 -8.58
CA GLN A 143 -1.65 -28.08 -7.26
C GLN A 143 -2.59 -27.34 -6.30
N SER A 144 -2.64 -27.80 -5.04
CA SER A 144 -3.15 -27.07 -3.88
C SER A 144 -2.04 -27.07 -2.83
N ALA A 145 -1.87 -25.98 -2.09
CA ALA A 145 -0.88 -25.83 -1.04
C ALA A 145 -1.45 -25.02 0.13
N GLU A 146 -1.07 -25.38 1.36
CA GLU A 146 -1.36 -24.60 2.56
C GLU A 146 -0.45 -23.36 2.61
N ILE A 147 -1.04 -22.21 2.92
CA ILE A 147 -0.32 -20.95 3.14
C ILE A 147 0.15 -20.94 4.59
N LEU A 148 1.46 -21.09 4.79
CA LEU A 148 2.09 -21.21 6.10
C LEU A 148 2.06 -19.89 6.87
N ALA A 149 2.25 -18.78 6.18
CA ALA A 149 2.15 -17.43 6.71
C ALA A 149 1.67 -16.46 5.63
N VAL A 150 1.04 -15.39 6.09
CA VAL A 150 0.71 -14.19 5.31
C VAL A 150 1.27 -12.99 6.07
N PRO A 151 1.51 -11.84 5.43
CA PRO A 151 1.93 -10.63 6.14
C PRO A 151 0.84 -10.12 7.08
N ASP A 152 1.25 -9.46 8.16
CA ASP A 152 0.32 -8.79 9.08
C ASP A 152 -0.43 -7.66 8.36
N ASP A 153 -1.69 -7.37 8.77
CA ASP A 153 -2.54 -6.31 8.19
C ASP A 153 -1.87 -4.93 8.07
N GLU A 154 -0.93 -4.62 8.97
CA GLU A 154 -0.23 -3.33 9.05
C GLU A 154 1.05 -3.31 8.19
N SER A 155 1.52 -4.47 7.74
CA SER A 155 2.72 -4.64 6.92
C SER A 155 2.57 -4.03 5.53
N TRP A 156 3.63 -3.42 5.00
CA TRP A 156 3.69 -2.99 3.61
C TRP A 156 3.59 -4.14 2.60
N TRP A 157 3.84 -5.38 3.04
CA TRP A 157 3.63 -6.59 2.26
C TRP A 157 2.17 -7.10 2.26
N LYS A 158 1.24 -6.46 3.00
CA LYS A 158 -0.19 -6.82 2.98
C LYS A 158 -0.65 -6.97 1.53
N THR A 159 -1.28 -8.11 1.23
CA THR A 159 -1.76 -8.46 -0.11
C THR A 159 -3.27 -8.24 -0.14
N PRO A 160 -3.79 -7.18 -0.77
CA PRO A 160 -5.23 -6.93 -0.83
C PRO A 160 -6.00 -8.01 -1.61
N SER A 161 -7.33 -7.95 -1.52
CA SER A 161 -8.17 -8.63 -2.53
C SER A 161 -7.94 -8.00 -3.90
N GLY A 162 -7.79 -8.81 -4.94
CA GLY A 162 -7.38 -8.29 -6.23
C GLY A 162 -7.25 -9.34 -7.33
N LEU A 163 -7.15 -8.85 -8.56
CA LEU A 163 -6.74 -9.63 -9.72
C LEU A 163 -5.38 -9.09 -10.13
N TYR A 164 -4.33 -9.89 -10.07
CA TYR A 164 -2.96 -9.46 -10.38
C TYR A 164 -2.37 -10.34 -11.50
N GLU A 165 -1.17 -10.04 -11.97
CA GLU A 165 -0.42 -10.93 -12.85
C GLU A 165 1.01 -11.16 -12.38
N VAL A 166 1.54 -12.37 -12.54
CA VAL A 166 2.95 -12.65 -12.27
C VAL A 166 3.81 -11.72 -13.15
N THR A 167 4.53 -10.80 -12.52
CA THR A 167 5.39 -9.83 -13.22
C THR A 167 6.81 -10.38 -13.40
N SER A 168 7.36 -10.99 -12.35
CA SER A 168 8.74 -11.49 -12.35
C SER A 168 8.95 -12.67 -11.39
N LYS A 169 10.10 -13.34 -11.52
CA LYS A 169 10.44 -14.54 -10.77
C LYS A 169 11.95 -14.59 -10.48
N ARG A 170 12.34 -14.96 -9.25
CA ARG A 170 13.75 -15.14 -8.84
C ARG A 170 13.89 -16.45 -8.07
N GLU A 171 14.87 -17.31 -8.42
CA GLU A 171 15.07 -18.60 -7.71
C GLU A 171 15.46 -18.37 -6.24
N ILE A 172 16.18 -17.29 -5.97
CA ILE A 172 16.47 -16.78 -4.63
C ILE A 172 16.31 -15.25 -4.69
N GLY A 173 15.32 -14.71 -3.99
CA GLY A 173 15.21 -13.28 -3.67
C GLY A 173 15.96 -12.94 -2.37
N PHE A 174 16.12 -11.66 -2.09
CA PHE A 174 16.63 -11.16 -0.80
C PHE A 174 15.76 -9.98 -0.35
N ASN A 175 15.45 -9.93 0.94
CA ASN A 175 14.69 -8.85 1.58
C ASN A 175 15.65 -8.01 2.42
N ASN A 176 15.74 -6.70 2.17
CA ASN A 176 16.74 -5.86 2.84
C ASN A 176 16.31 -5.50 4.27
N SER A 177 15.00 -5.39 4.54
CA SER A 177 14.48 -5.08 5.88
C SER A 177 14.72 -6.21 6.89
N THR A 178 14.45 -7.47 6.51
CA THR A 178 14.62 -8.65 7.38
C THR A 178 16.00 -9.29 7.29
N GLN A 179 16.80 -8.94 6.27
CA GLN A 179 18.09 -9.57 5.94
C GLN A 179 17.99 -11.07 5.63
N THR A 180 16.88 -11.51 5.01
CA THR A 180 16.59 -12.93 4.69
C THR A 180 16.59 -13.22 3.20
N TYR A 181 17.01 -14.42 2.84
CA TYR A 181 16.80 -14.97 1.49
C TYR A 181 15.41 -15.60 1.37
N LEU A 182 14.74 -15.34 0.24
CA LEU A 182 13.39 -15.80 -0.08
C LEU A 182 13.46 -16.75 -1.29
N PRO A 183 13.48 -18.09 -1.09
CA PRO A 183 13.60 -19.03 -2.19
C PRO A 183 12.31 -19.12 -3.01
N TRP A 184 12.45 -19.38 -4.32
CA TRP A 184 11.35 -19.58 -5.27
C TRP A 184 10.38 -18.40 -5.39
N GLN A 185 10.91 -17.17 -5.31
CA GLN A 185 10.14 -15.94 -5.36
C GLN A 185 9.37 -15.78 -6.68
N ILE A 186 8.06 -15.57 -6.58
CA ILE A 186 7.14 -15.22 -7.67
C ILE A 186 6.50 -13.88 -7.30
N VAL A 187 6.83 -12.80 -8.01
CA VAL A 187 6.26 -11.45 -7.77
C VAL A 187 5.05 -11.25 -8.67
N PHE A 188 3.98 -10.63 -8.16
CA PHE A 188 2.73 -10.43 -8.90
C PHE A 188 2.12 -9.01 -8.84
N GLN A 189 2.63 -8.12 -7.99
CA GLN A 189 2.49 -6.66 -8.15
C GLN A 189 3.56 -6.01 -7.27
N GLY A 190 4.43 -5.14 -7.80
CA GLY A 190 5.44 -4.39 -7.03
C GLY A 190 6.24 -5.22 -6.02
N ASN A 191 5.80 -5.19 -4.76
CA ASN A 191 6.35 -5.97 -3.65
C ASN A 191 5.59 -7.29 -3.35
N LEU A 192 4.31 -7.42 -3.71
CA LEU A 192 3.47 -8.58 -3.46
C LEU A 192 4.02 -9.84 -4.16
N MET A 193 4.23 -10.90 -3.39
CA MET A 193 4.94 -12.10 -3.85
C MET A 193 4.50 -13.39 -3.15
N ILE A 194 4.86 -14.53 -3.76
CA ILE A 194 4.82 -15.89 -3.18
C ILE A 194 6.26 -16.38 -3.01
N HIS A 195 6.60 -17.02 -1.90
CA HIS A 195 7.93 -17.59 -1.65
C HIS A 195 7.90 -18.87 -0.80
N GLY A 196 9.03 -19.60 -0.77
CA GLY A 196 9.26 -20.75 0.14
C GLY A 196 9.71 -20.32 1.55
N LEU A 197 10.13 -21.26 2.40
CA LEU A 197 10.62 -20.97 3.75
C LEU A 197 11.85 -20.03 3.72
N PRO A 198 11.83 -18.88 4.40
CA PRO A 198 12.95 -17.95 4.40
C PRO A 198 14.10 -18.45 5.29
N TYR A 199 15.32 -18.11 4.90
CA TYR A 199 16.53 -18.49 5.61
C TYR A 199 17.54 -17.33 5.68
N ASN A 200 18.42 -17.39 6.68
CA ASN A 200 19.54 -16.45 6.84
C ASN A 200 20.89 -17.12 6.51
N GLN A 201 21.98 -16.35 6.51
CA GLN A 201 23.34 -16.85 6.24
C GLN A 201 23.90 -17.87 7.26
N THR A 202 23.12 -18.34 8.23
CA THR A 202 23.50 -19.42 9.15
C THR A 202 22.72 -20.73 8.93
N ASP A 203 22.02 -20.83 7.78
CA ASP A 203 21.19 -21.96 7.36
C ASP A 203 20.19 -22.43 8.43
N LYS A 204 19.67 -21.46 9.20
CA LYS A 204 18.52 -21.67 10.09
C LYS A 204 17.27 -21.14 9.40
N GLU A 205 16.29 -22.03 9.27
CA GLU A 205 14.90 -21.66 9.09
C GLU A 205 14.49 -20.71 10.23
N LEU A 206 13.80 -19.64 9.89
CA LEU A 206 13.31 -18.65 10.85
C LEU A 206 11.90 -19.00 11.31
N GLU A 207 11.50 -18.54 12.51
CA GLU A 207 10.11 -18.68 12.95
C GLU A 207 9.17 -17.90 12.01
N GLN A 208 7.96 -18.43 11.78
CA GLN A 208 6.96 -17.85 10.87
C GLN A 208 6.62 -16.38 11.21
N SER A 209 6.83 -15.95 12.45
CA SER A 209 6.66 -14.59 12.96
C SER A 209 7.71 -13.58 12.46
N VAL A 210 8.78 -14.03 11.80
CA VAL A 210 9.86 -13.18 11.24
C VAL A 210 9.78 -13.12 9.71
N ALA A 211 8.77 -13.76 9.11
CA ALA A 211 8.72 -14.15 7.69
C ALA A 211 7.74 -13.34 6.82
N GLY A 212 7.19 -12.22 7.32
CA GLY A 212 6.06 -11.48 6.73
C GLY A 212 6.31 -10.72 5.41
N ALA A 213 7.01 -11.34 4.46
CA ALA A 213 7.41 -10.78 3.16
C ALA A 213 6.63 -11.39 1.98
N GLY A 214 5.31 -11.52 2.12
CA GLY A 214 4.41 -12.08 1.11
C GLY A 214 3.76 -13.41 1.54
N VAL A 215 3.22 -14.13 0.56
CA VAL A 215 2.50 -15.41 0.74
C VAL A 215 3.52 -16.54 0.88
N GLN A 216 3.69 -17.05 2.10
CA GLN A 216 4.67 -18.09 2.39
C GLN A 216 4.10 -19.50 2.19
N LEU A 217 4.78 -20.31 1.38
CA LEU A 217 4.53 -21.74 1.22
C LEU A 217 5.67 -22.58 1.81
N GLU A 218 5.45 -23.90 1.91
CA GLU A 218 6.55 -24.86 2.07
C GLU A 218 7.45 -24.84 0.82
N SER A 219 8.77 -24.96 1.01
CA SER A 219 9.76 -24.69 -0.04
C SER A 219 9.63 -25.57 -1.29
N LYS A 220 9.26 -26.85 -1.15
CA LYS A 220 9.02 -27.74 -2.30
C LYS A 220 7.67 -27.47 -2.97
N ALA A 221 6.64 -27.06 -2.22
CA ALA A 221 5.41 -26.54 -2.82
C ALA A 221 5.66 -25.26 -3.63
N ALA A 222 6.49 -24.34 -3.11
CA ALA A 222 6.94 -23.15 -3.82
C ALA A 222 7.76 -23.49 -5.07
N GLU A 223 8.73 -24.40 -4.97
CA GLU A 223 9.53 -24.91 -6.11
C GLU A 223 8.64 -25.46 -7.24
N LEU A 224 7.63 -26.26 -6.89
CA LEU A 224 6.70 -26.86 -7.85
C LEU A 224 5.81 -25.81 -8.53
N LEU A 225 5.37 -24.79 -7.80
CA LEU A 225 4.62 -23.67 -8.37
C LEU A 225 5.52 -22.82 -9.29
N PHE A 226 6.72 -22.47 -8.81
CA PHE A 226 7.74 -21.72 -9.55
C PHE A 226 8.11 -22.39 -10.88
N LYS A 227 8.16 -23.73 -10.93
CA LYS A 227 8.42 -24.47 -12.18
C LYS A 227 7.26 -24.48 -13.19
N ARG A 228 6.06 -24.03 -12.78
CA ARG A 228 4.83 -24.00 -13.61
C ARG A 228 4.45 -22.59 -14.08
N VAL A 229 4.54 -21.60 -13.20
CA VAL A 229 4.09 -20.22 -13.48
C VAL A 229 5.03 -19.47 -14.44
N LYS A 230 4.50 -18.48 -15.14
CA LYS A 230 5.20 -17.62 -16.12
C LYS A 230 4.78 -16.16 -15.92
N ALA A 231 5.53 -15.22 -16.47
CA ALA A 231 5.10 -13.82 -16.49
C ALA A 231 3.81 -13.64 -17.34
N GLY A 232 2.97 -12.66 -16.98
CA GLY A 232 1.66 -12.45 -17.60
C GLY A 232 0.62 -13.53 -17.26
N MET A 233 0.80 -14.22 -16.12
CA MET A 233 -0.14 -15.24 -15.64
C MET A 233 -1.03 -14.67 -14.53
N PRO A 234 -2.36 -14.72 -14.64
CA PRO A 234 -3.25 -14.18 -13.63
C PRO A 234 -3.08 -14.81 -12.24
N VAL A 235 -3.26 -13.98 -11.21
CA VAL A 235 -3.22 -14.31 -9.78
C VAL A 235 -4.44 -13.67 -9.13
N LEU A 236 -5.47 -14.47 -8.85
CA LEU A 236 -6.71 -14.02 -8.20
C LEU A 236 -6.55 -14.17 -6.67
N VAL A 237 -6.77 -13.10 -5.92
CA VAL A 237 -6.57 -13.06 -4.46
C VAL A 237 -7.85 -12.67 -3.74
N HIS A 238 -8.18 -13.41 -2.68
CA HIS A 238 -9.24 -13.11 -1.73
C HIS A 238 -8.68 -12.88 -0.31
N ASP A 239 -9.11 -11.77 0.28
CA ASP A 239 -8.98 -11.44 1.70
C ASP A 239 -10.35 -10.99 2.24
N VAL A 240 -10.60 -11.11 3.54
CA VAL A 240 -11.87 -10.69 4.13
C VAL A 240 -11.81 -9.20 4.46
N LYS A 241 -12.56 -8.36 3.73
CA LYS A 241 -12.71 -6.95 4.12
C LYS A 241 -13.29 -6.87 5.52
N ARG A 242 -12.67 -6.05 6.36
CA ARG A 242 -12.98 -5.94 7.79
C ARG A 242 -14.49 -5.69 7.98
N PRO A 243 -15.15 -6.38 8.93
CA PRO A 243 -16.60 -6.24 9.11
C PRO A 243 -16.95 -4.79 9.44
N VAL A 244 -17.89 -4.23 8.69
CA VAL A 244 -18.36 -2.85 8.88
C VAL A 244 -18.89 -2.70 10.30
N ASP A 245 -18.26 -1.80 11.07
CA ASP A 245 -18.65 -1.55 12.45
C ASP A 245 -20.00 -0.79 12.53
N GLU A 246 -20.90 -1.30 13.37
CA GLU A 246 -22.27 -0.78 13.51
C GLU A 246 -22.37 0.50 14.38
N PHE A 247 -21.27 1.17 14.71
CA PHE A 247 -21.29 2.35 15.58
C PHE A 247 -21.92 3.57 14.89
N VAL A 248 -23.03 4.05 15.45
CA VAL A 248 -23.77 5.21 14.92
C VAL A 248 -23.36 6.52 15.62
N TYR A 249 -23.08 7.53 14.80
CA TYR A 249 -22.85 8.92 15.20
C TYR A 249 -24.09 9.80 14.89
N GLU A 250 -24.24 10.90 15.63
CA GLU A 250 -25.21 11.97 15.34
C GLU A 250 -24.43 13.24 14.89
N PRO A 251 -24.14 13.40 13.58
CA PRO A 251 -23.18 14.39 13.08
C PRO A 251 -23.68 15.84 13.23
N LYS A 252 -22.73 16.76 13.43
CA LYS A 252 -23.02 18.20 13.58
C LYS A 252 -21.79 19.04 13.24
N ALA A 253 -21.92 19.93 12.26
CA ALA A 253 -20.81 20.75 11.77
C ALA A 253 -20.39 21.87 12.75
N PRO A 254 -19.08 22.04 13.04
CA PRO A 254 -18.53 23.26 13.64
C PRO A 254 -18.25 24.35 12.59
N THR A 255 -17.78 25.50 13.06
CA THR A 255 -17.17 26.55 12.21
C THR A 255 -15.68 26.63 12.54
N VAL A 256 -14.83 26.53 11.53
CA VAL A 256 -13.35 26.58 11.62
C VAL A 256 -12.79 27.54 10.54
N GLY A 257 -11.47 27.76 10.50
CA GLY A 257 -10.80 28.73 9.63
C GLY A 257 -10.50 28.25 8.21
N ALA A 258 -10.43 26.94 7.98
CA ALA A 258 -10.15 26.36 6.66
C ALA A 258 -11.27 26.62 5.63
N ARG A 259 -10.89 26.80 4.35
CA ARG A 259 -11.84 26.92 3.23
C ARG A 259 -12.74 25.69 3.13
N GLN A 260 -12.14 24.51 3.24
CA GLN A 260 -12.84 23.23 3.31
C GLN A 260 -12.27 22.37 4.44
N TYR A 261 -13.12 21.51 4.99
CA TYR A 261 -12.70 20.46 5.89
C TYR A 261 -13.56 19.22 5.76
N PHE A 262 -13.01 18.07 6.11
CA PHE A 262 -13.73 16.80 6.20
C PHE A 262 -13.17 16.03 7.39
N ILE A 263 -14.05 15.61 8.31
CA ILE A 263 -13.70 14.77 9.44
C ILE A 263 -14.65 13.58 9.52
N ALA A 264 -14.10 12.38 9.43
CA ALA A 264 -14.84 11.13 9.41
C ALA A 264 -14.16 10.07 10.28
N ASP A 265 -14.96 9.16 10.80
CA ASP A 265 -14.48 7.89 11.32
C ASP A 265 -14.01 7.02 10.16
N ILE A 266 -12.74 6.61 10.14
CA ILE A 266 -12.19 5.85 9.00
C ILE A 266 -12.57 4.36 9.07
N ASP A 267 -12.74 3.83 10.30
CA ASP A 267 -12.99 2.41 10.57
C ASP A 267 -14.40 1.97 10.13
N ASN A 268 -15.39 2.87 10.15
CA ASN A 268 -16.73 2.59 9.60
C ASN A 268 -17.21 3.54 8.49
N GLY A 269 -16.51 4.65 8.25
CA GLY A 269 -16.81 5.60 7.20
C GLY A 269 -17.89 6.64 7.52
N THR A 270 -18.28 6.79 8.78
CA THR A 270 -19.26 7.82 9.16
C THR A 270 -18.63 9.21 9.12
N ILE A 271 -19.14 10.07 8.23
CA ILE A 271 -18.79 11.50 8.18
C ILE A 271 -19.34 12.18 9.43
N LEU A 272 -18.46 12.77 10.24
CA LEU A 272 -18.82 13.40 11.52
C LEU A 272 -19.13 14.90 11.33
N ALA A 273 -18.37 15.56 10.45
CA ALA A 273 -18.63 16.90 9.94
C ALA A 273 -17.84 17.16 8.65
N SER A 274 -18.33 18.06 7.81
CA SER A 274 -17.60 18.57 6.64
C SER A 274 -18.07 19.97 6.24
N SER A 275 -17.23 20.71 5.53
CA SER A 275 -17.57 21.93 4.81
C SER A 275 -17.08 21.82 3.37
N ASP A 276 -18.02 21.91 2.43
CA ASP A 276 -17.81 21.84 0.98
C ASP A 276 -16.93 20.65 0.51
N ALA A 277 -17.38 19.44 0.82
CA ALA A 277 -16.64 18.20 0.55
C ALA A 277 -16.36 17.90 -0.94
N TYR A 278 -17.08 18.58 -1.85
CA TYR A 278 -17.03 18.38 -3.30
C TYR A 278 -16.32 19.52 -4.06
N GLY A 279 -15.87 20.57 -3.38
CA GLY A 279 -15.21 21.69 -4.05
C GLY A 279 -13.79 21.29 -4.48
N VAL A 280 -13.47 21.43 -5.76
CA VAL A 280 -12.14 21.12 -6.29
C VAL A 280 -11.14 22.23 -5.93
N GLU A 281 -10.07 21.88 -5.21
CA GLU A 281 -9.02 22.81 -4.77
C GLU A 281 -7.61 22.24 -5.05
N PRO A 282 -6.58 23.09 -5.25
CA PRO A 282 -5.19 22.63 -5.32
C PRO A 282 -4.73 22.02 -4.00
N ILE A 283 -4.18 20.80 -4.04
CA ILE A 283 -3.91 20.01 -2.83
C ILE A 283 -2.46 20.09 -2.30
N ALA A 284 -1.56 20.71 -3.07
CA ALA A 284 -0.12 20.77 -2.77
C ALA A 284 0.48 19.37 -2.53
N SER A 285 1.44 19.25 -1.61
CA SER A 285 2.15 18.00 -1.30
C SER A 285 1.31 16.86 -0.70
N LEU A 286 -0.02 16.97 -0.62
CA LEU A 286 -0.90 15.80 -0.41
C LEU A 286 -0.83 14.84 -1.61
N THR A 287 -0.56 15.34 -2.82
CA THR A 287 -0.24 14.56 -4.04
C THR A 287 0.75 13.42 -3.78
N LYS A 288 1.71 13.65 -2.87
CA LYS A 288 2.74 12.66 -2.53
C LYS A 288 2.20 11.37 -1.89
N LEU A 289 0.97 11.36 -1.38
CA LEU A 289 0.30 10.14 -0.93
C LEU A 289 -0.06 9.24 -2.12
N MET A 290 -0.56 9.80 -3.24
CA MET A 290 -0.78 9.04 -4.46
C MET A 290 0.54 8.54 -5.06
N THR A 291 1.59 9.38 -5.04
CA THR A 291 2.95 8.98 -5.45
C THR A 291 3.48 7.80 -4.63
N ALA A 292 3.23 7.77 -3.31
CA ALA A 292 3.57 6.64 -2.45
C ALA A 292 2.74 5.38 -2.75
N VAL A 293 1.44 5.53 -3.04
CA VAL A 293 0.56 4.43 -3.45
C VAL A 293 1.06 3.80 -4.75
N VAL A 294 1.22 4.58 -5.83
CA VAL A 294 1.68 4.08 -7.14
C VAL A 294 3.06 3.43 -7.03
N ALA A 295 4.00 4.05 -6.32
CA ALA A 295 5.32 3.44 -6.09
C ALA A 295 5.26 2.13 -5.28
N SER A 296 4.26 1.95 -4.41
CA SER A 296 4.05 0.70 -3.66
C SER A 296 3.36 -0.41 -4.45
N GLU A 297 2.86 -0.11 -5.65
CA GLU A 297 2.14 -1.03 -6.53
C GLU A 297 2.96 -1.37 -7.78
N GLU A 298 3.56 -0.38 -8.42
CA GLU A 298 4.32 -0.59 -9.67
C GLU A 298 5.79 -0.95 -9.43
N MET A 299 6.32 -0.75 -8.22
CA MET A 299 7.75 -0.87 -7.92
C MET A 299 8.00 -1.72 -6.67
N ASN A 300 9.20 -2.31 -6.57
CA ASN A 300 9.60 -3.07 -5.39
C ASN A 300 10.39 -2.18 -4.43
N LEU A 301 9.91 -2.01 -3.19
CA LEU A 301 10.50 -1.04 -2.26
C LEU A 301 11.88 -1.46 -1.72
N ASP A 302 12.26 -2.74 -1.85
CA ASP A 302 13.61 -3.23 -1.53
C ASP A 302 14.67 -2.85 -2.59
N ASP A 303 14.28 -2.55 -3.84
CA ASP A 303 15.24 -2.32 -4.93
C ASP A 303 15.99 -0.97 -4.79
N ARG A 304 17.20 -0.90 -5.36
CA ARG A 304 18.06 0.29 -5.31
C ARG A 304 17.91 1.17 -6.55
N VAL A 305 17.22 2.29 -6.35
CA VAL A 305 17.06 3.38 -7.33
C VAL A 305 18.39 4.10 -7.56
N ARG A 306 18.72 4.38 -8.81
CA ARG A 306 19.91 5.18 -9.16
C ARG A 306 19.57 6.66 -9.09
N ILE A 307 20.34 7.43 -8.31
CA ILE A 307 20.23 8.88 -8.34
C ILE A 307 20.92 9.42 -9.60
N SER A 308 20.16 9.58 -10.68
CA SER A 308 20.48 10.59 -11.69
C SER A 308 20.17 11.97 -11.10
N SER A 309 21.14 12.90 -11.15
CA SER A 309 21.09 14.18 -10.44
C SER A 309 19.73 14.90 -10.61
N PRO A 310 18.96 15.16 -9.54
CA PRO A 310 17.65 15.80 -9.59
C PRO A 310 17.77 17.33 -9.77
N SER A 311 18.51 17.76 -10.79
CA SER A 311 18.98 19.13 -11.01
C SER A 311 17.91 20.12 -11.47
N PHE A 312 16.63 19.74 -11.45
CA PHE A 312 15.51 20.50 -11.99
C PHE A 312 14.47 20.95 -10.94
N VAL A 313 14.44 20.35 -9.74
CA VAL A 313 13.39 20.61 -8.73
C VAL A 313 13.97 20.76 -7.33
N SER A 314 13.51 21.75 -6.57
CA SER A 314 13.97 22.04 -5.20
C SER A 314 13.10 21.37 -4.14
N SER A 315 13.71 20.64 -3.21
CA SER A 315 13.10 20.30 -1.91
C SER A 315 13.34 21.40 -0.86
N LEU A 316 12.56 21.40 0.21
CA LEU A 316 12.81 22.25 1.40
C LEU A 316 14.09 21.81 2.13
N ILE A 317 14.33 20.49 2.20
CA ILE A 317 15.56 19.89 2.70
C ILE A 317 16.13 19.02 1.57
N PRO A 318 17.19 19.45 0.86
CA PRO A 318 17.87 18.64 -0.14
C PRO A 318 18.61 17.48 0.52
N ARG A 319 18.45 16.26 -0.01
CA ARG A 319 19.01 15.02 0.58
C ARG A 319 19.68 14.09 -0.44
N LEU A 320 19.38 14.22 -1.74
CA LEU A 320 19.82 13.27 -2.77
C LEU A 320 21.12 13.68 -3.49
N SER A 321 21.49 14.96 -3.49
CA SER A 321 22.57 15.53 -4.33
C SER A 321 23.96 14.90 -4.19
N GLU A 322 24.28 14.23 -3.07
CA GLU A 322 25.60 13.61 -2.81
C GLU A 322 25.59 12.08 -2.95
N ARG A 323 24.51 11.48 -3.50
CA ARG A 323 24.29 10.03 -3.51
C ARG A 323 24.30 9.45 -4.92
N ASN A 324 24.76 8.20 -5.05
CA ASN A 324 24.80 7.46 -6.33
C ASN A 324 23.56 6.56 -6.52
N SER A 325 23.07 5.97 -5.43
CA SER A 325 21.84 5.17 -5.37
C SER A 325 21.30 5.18 -3.95
N VAL A 326 20.01 4.89 -3.80
CA VAL A 326 19.32 4.67 -2.51
C VAL A 326 18.24 3.59 -2.67
N SER A 327 17.74 2.99 -1.58
CA SER A 327 16.56 2.12 -1.68
C SER A 327 15.28 2.92 -1.98
N MET A 328 14.36 2.31 -2.72
CA MET A 328 13.05 2.89 -2.99
C MET A 328 12.28 3.20 -1.70
N TYR A 329 12.35 2.33 -0.68
CA TYR A 329 11.81 2.62 0.66
C TYR A 329 12.42 3.89 1.29
N SER A 330 13.73 4.13 1.14
CA SER A 330 14.38 5.36 1.64
C SER A 330 13.92 6.61 0.87
N LEU A 331 13.50 6.49 -0.40
CA LEU A 331 12.86 7.59 -1.13
C LEU A 331 11.44 7.87 -0.61
N LEU A 332 10.65 6.84 -0.28
CA LEU A 332 9.33 7.04 0.35
C LEU A 332 9.43 7.72 1.71
N GLN A 333 10.45 7.41 2.51
CA GLN A 333 10.72 8.13 3.77
C GLN A 333 10.97 9.63 3.52
N LEU A 334 11.80 10.00 2.54
CA LEU A 334 12.00 11.41 2.17
C LEU A 334 10.74 12.09 1.60
N LEU A 335 10.00 11.36 0.76
CA LEU A 335 8.77 11.81 0.11
C LEU A 335 7.69 12.19 1.13
N LEU A 336 7.52 11.37 2.18
CA LEU A 336 6.44 11.50 3.13
C LEU A 336 6.82 12.37 4.34
N VAL A 337 7.97 12.08 4.98
CA VAL A 337 8.41 12.73 6.23
C VAL A 337 8.86 14.18 5.97
N GLU A 338 9.83 14.38 5.07
CA GLU A 338 10.39 15.70 4.72
C GLU A 338 9.75 16.33 3.47
N SER A 339 8.64 15.75 3.00
CA SER A 339 7.88 16.26 1.84
C SER A 339 8.71 16.47 0.57
N SER A 340 9.74 15.66 0.36
CA SER A 340 10.79 15.91 -0.64
C SER A 340 10.29 15.85 -2.08
N ASN A 341 10.57 16.90 -2.85
CA ASN A 341 10.27 17.00 -4.28
C ASN A 341 11.34 16.28 -5.12
N GLU A 342 12.61 16.31 -4.69
CA GLU A 342 13.68 15.48 -5.25
C GLU A 342 13.27 14.00 -5.26
N ALA A 343 12.70 13.51 -4.15
CA ALA A 343 12.27 12.12 -4.03
C ALA A 343 11.09 11.78 -4.97
N ALA A 344 10.08 12.67 -5.05
CA ALA A 344 8.93 12.50 -5.92
C ALA A 344 9.30 12.35 -7.41
N GLU A 345 10.13 13.24 -7.93
CA GLU A 345 10.59 13.21 -9.33
C GLU A 345 11.61 12.09 -9.57
N THR A 346 12.38 11.67 -8.55
CA THR A 346 13.25 10.48 -8.65
C THR A 346 12.41 9.20 -8.77
N ILE A 347 11.37 9.05 -7.95
CA ILE A 347 10.44 7.90 -8.00
C ILE A 347 9.75 7.84 -9.37
N ALA A 348 9.16 8.95 -9.83
CA ALA A 348 8.52 9.01 -11.14
C ALA A 348 9.50 8.76 -12.30
N GLY A 349 10.78 9.12 -12.13
CA GLY A 349 11.83 8.88 -13.11
C GLY A 349 12.10 7.40 -13.42
N GLU A 350 11.93 6.49 -12.46
CA GLU A 350 12.26 5.07 -12.64
C GLU A 350 11.28 4.33 -13.58
N MET A 351 10.01 4.77 -13.64
CA MET A 351 9.02 4.25 -14.61
C MET A 351 8.95 5.10 -15.89
N GLY A 352 9.50 6.32 -15.86
CA GLY A 352 9.23 7.36 -16.84
C GLY A 352 8.16 8.31 -16.32
N ARG A 353 8.50 9.60 -16.23
CA ARG A 353 7.71 10.60 -15.48
C ARG A 353 6.25 10.71 -15.94
N ASP A 354 6.04 10.75 -17.25
CA ASP A 354 4.71 10.97 -17.82
C ASP A 354 3.85 9.69 -17.70
N ASP A 355 4.47 8.51 -17.83
CA ASP A 355 3.81 7.21 -17.58
C ASP A 355 3.48 7.03 -16.08
N PHE A 356 4.31 7.54 -15.17
CA PHE A 356 4.01 7.59 -13.74
C PHE A 356 2.82 8.51 -13.42
N ILE A 357 2.74 9.68 -14.06
CA ILE A 357 1.57 10.58 -13.91
C ILE A 357 0.31 9.95 -14.52
N ALA A 358 0.42 9.19 -15.62
CA ALA A 358 -0.69 8.40 -16.13
C ALA A 358 -1.15 7.34 -15.11
N ALA A 359 -0.22 6.62 -14.47
CA ALA A 359 -0.54 5.65 -13.42
C ALA A 359 -1.19 6.30 -12.17
N MET A 360 -0.77 7.51 -11.78
CA MET A 360 -1.42 8.27 -10.68
C MET A 360 -2.88 8.62 -11.00
N ASN A 361 -3.18 9.06 -12.22
CA ASN A 361 -4.55 9.37 -12.63
C ASN A 361 -5.38 8.09 -12.83
N HIS A 362 -4.80 7.02 -13.40
CA HIS A 362 -5.47 5.72 -13.52
C HIS A 362 -5.80 5.12 -12.15
N LYS A 363 -4.91 5.23 -11.16
CA LYS A 363 -5.22 4.85 -9.77
C LYS A 363 -6.33 5.71 -9.15
N ALA A 364 -6.41 6.99 -9.53
CA ALA A 364 -7.52 7.87 -9.13
C ALA A 364 -8.86 7.36 -9.71
N GLU A 365 -8.90 6.97 -10.99
CA GLU A 365 -10.07 6.36 -11.63
C GLU A 365 -10.48 5.05 -10.94
N GLN A 366 -9.52 4.15 -10.66
CA GLN A 366 -9.76 2.86 -9.97
C GLN A 366 -10.33 3.04 -8.55
N LEU A 367 -9.85 4.05 -7.80
CA LEU A 367 -10.38 4.40 -6.47
C LEU A 367 -11.66 5.25 -6.52
N GLY A 368 -12.15 5.57 -7.73
CA GLY A 368 -13.36 6.37 -7.95
C GLY A 368 -13.24 7.80 -7.45
N LEU A 369 -12.06 8.42 -7.65
CA LEU A 369 -11.76 9.81 -7.29
C LEU A 369 -12.16 10.73 -8.46
N GLN A 370 -13.42 11.17 -8.48
CA GLN A 370 -14.04 11.80 -9.66
C GLN A 370 -13.68 13.29 -9.86
N ASP A 371 -13.23 13.95 -8.80
CA ASP A 371 -12.87 15.37 -8.75
C ASP A 371 -11.34 15.58 -8.74
N THR A 372 -10.56 14.51 -8.94
CA THR A 372 -9.10 14.47 -8.76
C THR A 372 -8.34 14.42 -10.07
N VAL A 373 -7.29 15.25 -10.19
CA VAL A 373 -6.34 15.25 -11.31
C VAL A 373 -4.92 15.47 -10.80
N PHE A 374 -3.97 14.69 -11.30
CA PHE A 374 -2.54 14.83 -11.01
C PHE A 374 -1.76 15.27 -12.26
N THR A 375 -0.87 16.26 -12.10
CA THR A 375 -0.01 16.80 -13.17
C THR A 375 1.48 16.73 -12.86
N ASP A 376 1.86 16.48 -11.59
CA ASP A 376 3.24 16.17 -11.18
C ASP A 376 3.27 15.27 -9.93
N PRO A 377 4.33 14.47 -9.70
CA PRO A 377 4.39 13.51 -8.59
C PRO A 377 4.60 14.16 -7.21
N SER A 378 4.81 15.48 -7.15
CA SER A 378 5.16 16.22 -5.93
C SER A 378 4.07 17.17 -5.44
N GLY A 379 3.15 17.62 -6.30
CA GLY A 379 2.17 18.65 -5.97
C GLY A 379 2.79 20.05 -5.90
N LEU A 380 3.61 20.40 -6.90
CA LEU A 380 4.21 21.72 -7.10
C LEU A 380 3.46 22.55 -8.16
N ASP A 381 2.85 21.89 -9.14
CA ASP A 381 1.90 22.48 -10.06
C ASP A 381 0.54 22.65 -9.37
N ASP A 382 -0.05 23.84 -9.47
CA ASP A 382 -1.38 24.13 -8.94
C ASP A 382 -2.49 23.39 -9.73
N GLY A 383 -2.14 22.72 -10.85
CA GLY A 383 -2.96 21.76 -11.57
C GLY A 383 -3.21 20.43 -10.85
N ASN A 384 -2.48 20.11 -9.76
CA ASN A 384 -2.80 18.97 -8.91
C ASN A 384 -3.96 19.31 -7.97
N VAL A 385 -5.14 18.80 -8.27
CA VAL A 385 -6.40 19.14 -7.60
C VAL A 385 -7.16 17.90 -7.15
N SER A 386 -8.02 18.06 -6.14
CA SER A 386 -8.92 17.02 -5.62
C SER A 386 -10.06 17.67 -4.81
N SER A 387 -11.06 16.88 -4.42
CA SER A 387 -12.09 17.25 -3.44
C SER A 387 -11.81 16.59 -2.08
N ALA A 388 -12.43 17.07 -1.01
CA ALA A 388 -12.22 16.48 0.32
C ALA A 388 -12.85 15.07 0.46
N GLU A 389 -13.89 14.73 -0.32
CA GLU A 389 -14.38 13.34 -0.41
C GLU A 389 -13.38 12.42 -1.13
N ASP A 390 -12.77 12.87 -2.22
CA ASP A 390 -11.75 12.10 -2.94
C ASP A 390 -10.50 11.86 -2.09
N LEU A 391 -10.02 12.89 -1.40
CA LEU A 391 -8.93 12.74 -0.43
C LEU A 391 -9.30 11.81 0.74
N TYR A 392 -10.58 11.75 1.13
CA TYR A 392 -11.06 10.77 2.10
C TYR A 392 -11.03 9.35 1.54
N ARG A 393 -11.46 9.12 0.29
CA ARG A 393 -11.40 7.82 -0.39
C ARG A 393 -9.95 7.33 -0.52
N LEU A 394 -9.02 8.21 -0.93
CA LEU A 394 -7.59 7.92 -0.97
C LEU A 394 -7.02 7.60 0.43
N ALA A 395 -7.36 8.40 1.44
CA ALA A 395 -6.92 8.14 2.81
C ALA A 395 -7.47 6.82 3.38
N LYS A 396 -8.72 6.47 3.05
CA LYS A 396 -9.33 5.19 3.41
C LYS A 396 -8.61 4.02 2.75
N TYR A 397 -8.38 4.07 1.45
CA TYR A 397 -7.63 3.03 0.74
C TYR A 397 -6.23 2.84 1.34
N ILE A 398 -5.52 3.94 1.63
CA ILE A 398 -4.22 3.87 2.28
C ILE A 398 -4.34 3.23 3.68
N TYR A 399 -5.32 3.62 4.50
CA TYR A 399 -5.50 3.05 5.84
C TYR A 399 -5.91 1.57 5.86
N GLU A 400 -6.72 1.12 4.90
CA GLU A 400 -7.20 -0.26 4.79
C GLU A 400 -6.15 -1.20 4.15
N ASP A 401 -5.43 -0.76 3.10
CA ASP A 401 -4.61 -1.64 2.24
C ASP A 401 -3.13 -1.25 2.10
N LYS A 402 -2.74 0.00 2.37
CA LYS A 402 -1.35 0.50 2.25
C LYS A 402 -0.87 1.21 3.52
N ARG A 403 -1.31 0.72 4.68
CA ARG A 403 -1.28 1.41 5.99
C ARG A 403 0.08 1.99 6.36
N PHE A 404 1.14 1.26 6.06
CA PHE A 404 2.54 1.65 6.24
C PHE A 404 2.89 3.05 5.71
N ILE A 405 2.20 3.55 4.68
CA ILE A 405 2.40 4.90 4.12
C ILE A 405 2.13 5.98 5.17
N PHE A 406 1.12 5.79 6.03
CA PHE A 406 0.91 6.67 7.18
C PHE A 406 1.90 6.36 8.31
N GLU A 407 2.22 5.10 8.57
CA GLU A 407 3.14 4.70 9.65
C GLU A 407 4.57 5.26 9.47
N ILE A 408 5.05 5.44 8.24
CA ILE A 408 6.29 6.17 7.89
C ILE A 408 6.31 7.58 8.52
N THR A 409 5.15 8.17 8.80
CA THR A 409 5.00 9.51 9.39
C THR A 409 4.46 9.52 10.82
N ALA A 410 4.23 8.36 11.44
CA ALA A 410 3.52 8.25 12.73
C ALA A 410 4.40 8.43 13.98
N ASN A 411 5.73 8.56 13.84
CA ASN A 411 6.66 8.67 14.97
C ASN A 411 7.74 9.75 14.74
N GLU A 412 8.19 10.42 15.82
CA GLU A 412 9.36 11.32 15.80
C GLU A 412 10.67 10.57 15.51
N THR A 413 10.75 9.30 15.91
CA THR A 413 11.85 8.39 15.55
C THR A 413 11.27 7.12 14.93
N LEU A 414 11.52 6.93 13.64
CA LEU A 414 11.31 5.65 12.94
C LEU A 414 12.01 4.55 13.74
N ASP A 415 11.23 3.63 14.33
CA ASP A 415 11.79 2.66 15.28
C ASP A 415 12.53 1.52 14.56
N SER A 416 13.48 0.92 15.27
CA SER A 416 14.60 0.12 14.77
C SER A 416 14.25 -1.08 13.86
N VAL A 417 12.99 -1.54 13.87
CA VAL A 417 12.47 -2.57 12.95
C VAL A 417 12.54 -2.13 11.48
N TYR A 418 12.48 -0.82 11.21
CA TYR A 418 12.66 -0.24 9.87
C TYR A 418 14.01 0.47 9.67
N VAL A 419 14.91 0.49 10.67
CA VAL A 419 16.14 1.30 10.63
C VAL A 419 17.31 0.55 9.99
N GLY A 420 17.16 0.31 8.68
CA GLY A 420 18.25 0.31 7.72
C GLY A 420 18.36 1.64 6.95
N GLY A 421 17.65 2.68 7.40
CA GLY A 421 17.43 3.92 6.66
C GLY A 421 18.71 4.66 6.30
N GLU A 422 18.89 4.95 5.00
CA GLU A 422 20.11 5.58 4.48
C GLU A 422 20.23 7.09 4.83
N PHE A 423 19.21 7.67 5.47
CA PHE A 423 19.13 9.06 5.89
C PHE A 423 18.96 9.18 7.42
N GLY A 424 19.95 9.78 8.08
CA GLY A 424 19.86 10.11 9.51
C GLY A 424 19.16 11.44 9.76
N GLY A 425 18.37 11.50 10.84
CA GLY A 425 17.75 12.74 11.34
C GLY A 425 16.82 13.38 10.33
N LEU A 426 15.79 12.66 9.88
CA LEU A 426 14.67 13.23 9.11
C LEU A 426 13.78 14.08 10.02
N VAL A 427 13.22 15.16 9.49
CA VAL A 427 12.28 16.05 10.22
C VAL A 427 10.87 15.83 9.69
N ASN A 428 9.98 15.30 10.54
CA ASN A 428 8.57 15.09 10.19
C ASN A 428 7.84 16.44 10.11
N PHE A 429 7.27 16.77 8.95
CA PHE A 429 6.55 18.05 8.76
C PHE A 429 5.09 18.00 9.25
N ASN A 430 4.61 16.87 9.79
CA ASN A 430 3.30 16.77 10.43
C ASN A 430 3.34 17.39 11.84
N GLU A 431 3.22 18.72 11.92
CA GLU A 431 3.13 19.50 13.16
C GLU A 431 1.81 19.22 13.90
N ILE A 432 1.78 18.17 14.74
CA ILE A 432 0.65 17.73 15.56
C ILE A 432 1.05 17.69 17.05
N ASP A 433 0.24 18.29 17.92
CA ASP A 433 0.55 18.43 19.36
C ASP A 433 0.51 17.11 20.16
N ASP A 434 -0.35 16.15 19.76
CA ASP A 434 -0.53 14.85 20.44
C ASP A 434 -0.01 13.71 19.55
N MET A 435 1.31 13.52 19.56
CA MET A 435 1.99 12.42 18.87
C MET A 435 1.55 11.03 19.35
N ASP A 436 1.18 10.85 20.63
CA ASP A 436 0.72 9.55 21.16
C ASP A 436 -0.62 9.13 20.51
N SER A 437 -1.43 10.10 20.07
CA SER A 437 -2.66 9.87 19.31
C SER A 437 -2.45 9.68 17.79
N PHE A 438 -1.31 10.09 17.24
CA PHE A 438 -1.13 10.25 15.79
C PHE A 438 -0.86 8.91 15.09
N VAL A 439 -1.68 8.59 14.08
CA VAL A 439 -1.54 7.38 13.24
C VAL A 439 -0.74 7.66 11.96
N GLY A 440 -0.45 8.93 11.68
CA GLY A 440 0.27 9.39 10.50
C GLY A 440 -0.58 10.32 9.62
N GLY A 441 0.07 10.89 8.61
CA GLY A 441 -0.54 11.89 7.74
C GLY A 441 0.43 12.57 6.79
N LYS A 442 -0.11 13.52 6.02
CA LYS A 442 0.68 14.35 5.12
C LYS A 442 0.19 15.80 5.23
N VAL A 443 1.15 16.73 5.25
CA VAL A 443 0.91 18.17 5.07
C VAL A 443 1.33 18.65 3.68
N GLY A 444 0.74 19.76 3.24
CA GLY A 444 1.17 20.53 2.07
C GLY A 444 1.01 22.04 2.28
N GLU A 445 1.70 22.82 1.44
CA GLU A 445 1.48 24.27 1.31
C GLU A 445 1.95 24.74 -0.08
N THR A 446 1.08 25.39 -0.85
CA THR A 446 1.46 26.27 -1.98
C THR A 446 0.68 27.57 -1.89
N ARG A 447 1.02 28.55 -2.75
CA ARG A 447 0.32 29.83 -2.80
C ARG A 447 -1.15 29.70 -3.25
N ALA A 448 -1.50 28.73 -4.08
CA ALA A 448 -2.89 28.51 -4.50
C ALA A 448 -3.64 27.56 -3.55
N ALA A 449 -2.96 26.54 -3.03
CA ALA A 449 -3.53 25.59 -2.07
C ALA A 449 -3.84 26.24 -0.71
N GLY A 450 -2.99 27.16 -0.24
CA GLY A 450 -2.92 27.50 1.19
C GLY A 450 -2.34 26.32 1.99
N GLN A 451 -2.59 26.25 3.30
CA GLN A 451 -2.18 25.09 4.09
C GLN A 451 -3.14 23.92 3.88
N THR A 452 -2.60 22.75 3.57
CA THR A 452 -3.36 21.51 3.40
C THR A 452 -2.87 20.42 4.35
N SER A 453 -3.76 19.50 4.74
CA SER A 453 -3.42 18.32 5.52
C SER A 453 -4.41 17.17 5.32
N ILE A 454 -3.89 15.95 5.41
CA ILE A 454 -4.63 14.72 5.77
C ILE A 454 -3.92 14.18 7.00
N SER A 455 -4.64 13.94 8.09
CA SER A 455 -4.06 13.48 9.35
C SER A 455 -4.99 12.50 10.05
N LEU A 456 -4.43 11.39 10.55
CA LEU A 456 -5.20 10.32 11.19
C LEU A 456 -4.89 10.31 12.70
N HIS A 457 -5.94 10.27 13.52
CA HIS A 457 -5.84 10.44 14.99
C HIS A 457 -6.66 9.39 15.72
N LYS A 458 -6.08 8.77 16.73
CA LYS A 458 -6.77 7.90 17.70
C LYS A 458 -7.54 8.76 18.69
N ILE A 459 -8.84 8.55 18.77
CA ILE A 459 -9.73 9.23 19.71
C ILE A 459 -10.48 8.21 20.56
N LYS A 460 -10.85 8.59 21.79
CA LYS A 460 -11.67 7.74 22.66
C LYS A 460 -13.11 8.25 22.75
N ILE A 461 -14.04 7.46 22.20
CA ILE A 461 -15.45 7.78 22.03
C ILE A 461 -16.30 6.65 22.65
N LYS A 462 -17.09 6.97 23.68
CA LYS A 462 -18.00 6.04 24.39
C LYS A 462 -17.37 4.70 24.81
N ASP A 463 -16.15 4.73 25.38
CA ASP A 463 -15.28 3.57 25.67
C ASP A 463 -14.62 2.83 24.49
N HIS A 464 -14.88 3.20 23.22
CA HIS A 464 -14.16 2.67 22.05
C HIS A 464 -12.96 3.57 21.66
N GLU A 465 -11.81 2.97 21.31
CA GLU A 465 -10.76 3.64 20.53
C GLU A 465 -11.18 3.62 19.05
N ARG A 466 -11.09 4.76 18.37
CA ARG A 466 -11.49 4.98 16.96
C ARG A 466 -10.39 5.74 16.25
N VAL A 467 -10.17 5.47 14.97
CA VAL A 467 -9.32 6.34 14.14
C VAL A 467 -10.20 7.31 13.35
N LEU A 468 -9.95 8.61 13.54
CA LEU A 468 -10.53 9.66 12.72
C LEU A 468 -9.53 10.09 11.66
N VAL A 469 -10.01 10.33 10.45
CA VAL A 469 -9.27 11.08 9.43
C VAL A 469 -9.78 12.52 9.38
N VAL A 470 -8.84 13.45 9.44
CA VAL A 470 -9.07 14.90 9.43
C VAL A 470 -8.35 15.49 8.22
N ILE A 471 -9.14 16.06 7.31
CA ILE A 471 -8.69 16.66 6.06
C ILE A 471 -8.99 18.16 6.10
N LEU A 472 -7.98 18.97 5.77
CA LEU A 472 -8.12 20.42 5.59
C LEU A 472 -7.58 20.82 4.22
N LEU A 473 -8.33 21.66 3.50
CA LEU A 473 -7.87 22.33 2.29
C LEU A 473 -8.00 23.85 2.46
N GLY A 474 -6.91 24.57 2.18
CA GLY A 474 -6.88 26.02 2.30
C GLY A 474 -7.07 26.56 3.71
N SER A 475 -6.44 25.96 4.71
CA SER A 475 -6.31 26.55 6.04
C SER A 475 -5.32 27.72 6.06
N ALA A 476 -5.53 28.62 7.03
CA ALA A 476 -4.61 29.69 7.41
C ALA A 476 -3.83 29.39 8.71
N SER A 477 -4.23 28.35 9.45
CA SER A 477 -3.51 27.78 10.60
C SER A 477 -3.95 26.33 10.78
N ARG A 478 -3.26 25.43 10.07
CA ARG A 478 -3.57 23.99 10.01
C ARG A 478 -3.72 23.35 11.41
N THR A 479 -2.82 23.68 12.32
CA THR A 479 -2.76 23.08 13.66
C THR A 479 -3.94 23.53 14.53
N ASP A 480 -4.29 24.82 14.51
CA ASP A 480 -5.48 25.35 15.21
C ASP A 480 -6.77 24.71 14.68
N ASP A 481 -6.90 24.57 13.36
CA ASP A 481 -8.09 23.97 12.73
C ASP A 481 -8.23 22.47 13.04
N ILE A 482 -7.14 21.70 13.01
CA ILE A 482 -7.15 20.28 13.43
C ILE A 482 -7.56 20.17 14.90
N ALA A 483 -6.93 20.96 15.78
CA ALA A 483 -7.24 20.94 17.21
C ALA A 483 -8.71 21.34 17.49
N ALA A 484 -9.24 22.33 16.77
CA ALA A 484 -10.64 22.74 16.87
C ALA A 484 -11.62 21.64 16.42
N LEU A 485 -11.32 20.93 15.32
CA LEU A 485 -12.15 19.81 14.86
C LEU A 485 -12.13 18.63 15.83
N LEU A 486 -10.94 18.17 16.27
CA LEU A 486 -10.80 17.07 17.22
C LEU A 486 -11.48 17.39 18.57
N LEU A 487 -11.28 18.61 19.10
CA LEU A 487 -11.93 19.08 20.32
C LEU A 487 -13.45 19.15 20.16
N HIS A 488 -13.97 19.54 19.00
CA HIS A 488 -15.41 19.52 18.73
C HIS A 488 -15.97 18.08 18.75
N ILE A 489 -15.31 17.13 18.08
CA ILE A 489 -15.72 15.72 18.10
C ILE A 489 -15.68 15.13 19.52
N GLN A 490 -14.60 15.36 20.29
CA GLN A 490 -14.54 14.92 21.69
C GLN A 490 -15.67 15.53 22.54
N ASN A 491 -16.02 16.79 22.32
CA ASN A 491 -17.13 17.46 23.01
C ASN A 491 -18.53 17.00 22.57
N GLN A 492 -18.70 16.38 21.39
CA GLN A 492 -20.00 15.84 20.95
C GLN A 492 -20.17 14.34 21.27
N PHE A 493 -19.09 13.54 21.25
CA PHE A 493 -19.20 12.07 21.32
C PHE A 493 -18.30 11.41 22.38
N GLY A 494 -17.40 12.15 23.01
CA GLY A 494 -16.32 11.64 23.87
C GLY A 494 -16.70 11.20 25.29
N SER A 495 -17.92 10.67 25.49
CA SER A 495 -18.45 10.22 26.79
C SER A 495 -18.76 8.73 26.81
#